data_AF-A0A7J9N3F4-F1
#
_entry.id   AF-A0A7J9N3F4-F1
#
_cell.length_a   1.000
_cell.length_b   1.000
_cell.length_c   1.000
_cell.angle_alpha   90.00
_cell.angle_beta   90.00
_cell.angle_gamma   90.00
#
_symmetry.space_group_name_H-M   'P 1'
#
loop_
_entity.id
_entity.type
_entity.pdbx_description
1 polymer ?
#
loop_
_entity_poly.entity_id
_entity_poly.type
_entity_poly.pdbx_seq_one_letter_code
_entity_poly.pdbx_strand_id
1 'polypeptide(L)'
;MATTMGLSIRIDELEGELALCQAVVEKGVSSAELSYEDVPKPKEFVGIMSVCDVENFLWMMENYFRAKGIVDDVVKVNTDSMFLTDIALLWW
;
A
#
# COMPACT_ATOMS: atom_id res chain seq x y z
N MET A 1 13.07 -31.34 -29.55
CA MET A 1 11.82 -31.79 -28.90
C MET A 1 11.85 -31.73 -27.36
N ALA A 2 13.02 -31.72 -26.69
CA ALA A 2 13.06 -31.59 -25.22
C ALA A 2 12.82 -30.15 -24.69
N THR A 3 13.17 -29.13 -25.47
CA THR A 3 13.08 -27.72 -25.07
C THR A 3 11.66 -27.16 -25.13
N THR A 4 10.84 -27.65 -26.07
CA THR A 4 9.43 -27.24 -26.21
C THR A 4 8.57 -27.80 -25.07
N MET A 5 8.83 -29.04 -24.65
CA MET A 5 8.13 -29.64 -23.51
C MET A 5 8.46 -28.94 -22.20
N GLY A 6 9.72 -28.55 -21.99
CA GLY A 6 10.13 -27.81 -20.78
C GLY A 6 9.51 -26.41 -20.68
N LEU A 7 9.20 -25.77 -21.81
CA LEU A 7 8.50 -24.48 -21.82
C LEU A 7 7.00 -24.63 -21.54
N SER A 8 6.34 -25.65 -22.12
CA SER A 8 4.93 -25.93 -21.82
C SER A 8 4.70 -26.21 -20.35
N ILE A 9 5.56 -27.03 -19.72
CA ILE A 9 5.44 -27.35 -18.29
C ILE A 9 5.51 -26.08 -17.41
N ARG A 10 6.40 -25.15 -17.75
CA ARG A 10 6.55 -23.90 -17.00
C ARG A 10 5.40 -22.92 -17.22
N ILE A 11 4.77 -22.95 -18.40
CA ILE A 11 3.58 -22.14 -18.69
C ILE A 11 2.40 -22.67 -17.87
N ASP A 12 2.19 -23.99 -17.87
CA ASP A 12 1.13 -24.62 -17.09
C ASP A 12 1.28 -24.35 -15.57
N GLU A 13 2.52 -24.34 -15.06
CA GLU A 13 2.84 -24.00 -13.67
C GLU A 13 2.52 -22.53 -13.34
N LEU A 14 2.92 -21.60 -14.21
CA LEU A 14 2.65 -20.17 -14.03
C LEU A 14 1.16 -19.84 -14.14
N GLU A 15 0.43 -20.53 -15.02
CA GLU A 15 -1.03 -20.39 -15.12
C GLU A 15 -1.72 -20.91 -13.86
N GLY A 16 -1.20 -21.97 -13.24
CA GLY A 16 -1.66 -22.46 -11.94
C GLY A 16 -1.45 -21.46 -10.80
N GLU A 17 -0.28 -20.82 -10.71
CA GLU A 17 -0.01 -19.78 -9.71
C GLU A 17 -0.88 -18.53 -9.95
N LEU A 18 -1.07 -18.12 -11.20
CA LEU A 18 -1.92 -16.99 -11.56
C LEU A 18 -3.39 -17.23 -11.15
N ALA A 19 -3.90 -18.45 -11.36
CA ALA A 19 -5.26 -18.82 -10.97
C ALA A 19 -5.45 -18.75 -9.44
N LEU A 20 -4.43 -19.10 -8.64
CA LEU A 20 -4.49 -18.96 -7.18
C LEU A 20 -4.48 -17.49 -6.75
N CYS A 21 -3.64 -16.65 -7.37
CA CYS A 21 -3.62 -15.22 -7.11
C CYS A 21 -4.96 -14.55 -7.49
N GLN A 22 -5.53 -14.93 -8.63
CA GLN A 22 -6.80 -14.40 -9.10
C GLN A 22 -7.97 -14.87 -8.21
N ALA A 23 -7.94 -16.12 -7.74
CA ALA A 23 -8.93 -16.61 -6.79
C ALA A 23 -8.91 -15.87 -5.45
N VAL A 24 -7.75 -15.37 -5.00
CA VAL A 24 -7.66 -14.51 -3.80
C VAL A 24 -8.27 -13.12 -4.05
N VAL A 25 -8.08 -12.56 -5.25
CA VAL A 25 -8.71 -11.31 -5.67
C VAL A 25 -10.23 -11.46 -5.76
N GLU A 26 -10.72 -12.56 -6.35
CA GLU A 26 -12.15 -12.85 -6.53
C GLU A 26 -12.86 -13.30 -5.23
N LYS A 27 -12.18 -14.02 -4.33
CA LYS A 27 -12.74 -14.44 -3.02
C LYS A 27 -12.72 -13.36 -1.95
N GLY A 28 -12.04 -12.24 -2.16
CA GLY A 28 -12.12 -11.15 -1.20
C GLY A 28 -10.95 -10.20 -1.21
N VAL A 29 -10.86 -9.36 -2.24
CA VAL A 29 -10.95 -7.94 -1.92
C VAL A 29 -12.43 -7.59 -1.99
N SER A 30 -13.18 -8.04 -0.98
CA SER A 30 -14.21 -7.16 -0.48
C SER A 30 -13.43 -5.90 -0.18
N SER A 31 -13.64 -4.85 -0.97
CA SER A 31 -13.62 -3.53 -0.39
C SER A 31 -14.68 -3.63 0.70
N ALA A 32 -14.28 -4.17 1.86
CA ALA A 32 -14.94 -3.87 3.10
C ALA A 32 -14.92 -2.36 3.04
N GLU A 33 -16.09 -1.77 2.88
CA GLU A 33 -16.34 -0.42 3.31
C GLU A 33 -15.87 -0.43 4.76
N LEU A 34 -14.57 -0.19 4.96
CA LEU A 34 -14.00 0.02 6.26
C LEU A 34 -14.79 1.23 6.72
N SER A 35 -15.67 1.00 7.69
CA SER A 35 -16.35 2.11 8.33
C SER A 35 -15.26 3.12 8.69
N TYR A 36 -15.55 4.41 8.53
CA TYR A 36 -14.53 5.45 8.64
C TYR A 36 -13.69 5.33 9.94
N GLU A 37 -14.27 4.74 10.97
CA GLU A 37 -13.74 4.37 12.27
C GLU A 37 -12.82 3.13 12.31
N ASP A 38 -12.91 2.18 11.38
CA ASP A 38 -12.14 0.93 11.35
C ASP A 38 -10.73 1.09 10.75
N VAL A 39 -10.42 2.24 10.15
CA VAL A 39 -9.07 2.51 9.64
C VAL A 39 -8.16 2.90 10.82
N PRO A 40 -7.15 2.09 11.18
CA PRO A 40 -6.23 2.43 12.26
C PRO A 40 -5.50 3.72 11.89
N LYS A 41 -5.46 4.67 12.82
CA LYS A 41 -4.70 5.91 12.62
C LYS A 41 -3.21 5.58 12.47
N PRO A 42 -2.52 6.17 11.47
CA PRO A 42 -1.07 6.12 11.38
C PRO A 42 -0.42 6.60 12.68
N LYS A 43 0.72 6.00 13.01
CA LYS A 43 1.51 6.42 14.17
C LYS A 43 2.22 7.74 13.86
N GLU A 44 2.22 8.65 14.83
CA GLU A 44 2.90 9.95 14.74
C GLU A 44 4.40 9.79 14.48
N PHE A 45 4.94 10.59 13.55
CA PHE A 45 6.35 10.58 13.18
C PHE A 45 7.14 11.66 13.95
N VAL A 46 7.94 11.20 14.92
CA VAL A 46 8.71 12.03 15.87
C VAL A 46 10.00 12.62 15.28
N GLY A 47 10.29 12.36 13.99
CA GLY A 47 11.30 13.11 13.25
C GLY A 47 12.76 12.80 13.62
N ILE A 48 13.17 11.53 13.62
CA ILE A 48 14.59 11.21 13.40
C ILE A 48 14.83 11.26 11.89
N MET A 49 15.81 12.04 11.42
CA MET A 49 16.16 12.13 10.00
C MET A 49 16.84 10.83 9.52
N SER A 50 16.05 9.76 9.41
CA SER A 50 16.40 8.52 8.76
C SER A 50 15.64 8.47 7.44
N VAL A 51 16.35 8.33 6.32
CA VAL A 51 15.74 8.20 4.99
C VAL A 51 14.70 7.08 4.99
N CYS A 52 14.98 5.98 5.71
CA CYS A 52 14.06 4.85 5.83
C CYS A 52 12.77 5.22 6.58
N ASP A 53 12.82 6.11 7.58
CA ASP A 53 11.63 6.45 8.37
C ASP A 53 10.73 7.44 7.63
N VAL A 54 11.32 8.37 6.86
CA VAL A 54 10.57 9.25 5.96
C VAL A 54 9.90 8.43 4.85
N GLU A 55 10.64 7.49 4.24
CA GLU A 55 10.08 6.63 3.19
C GLU A 55 8.94 5.74 3.73
N ASN A 56 9.12 5.16 4.93
CA ASN A 56 8.07 4.39 5.59
C ASN A 56 6.82 5.25 5.90
N PHE A 57 7.02 6.50 6.33
CA PHE A 57 5.92 7.44 6.58
C PHE A 57 5.12 7.72 5.29
N LEU A 58 5.81 8.08 4.21
CA LEU A 58 5.17 8.36 2.92
C LEU A 58 4.42 7.13 2.39
N TRP A 59 5.02 5.95 2.51
CA TRP A 59 4.37 4.71 2.11
C TRP A 59 3.09 4.43 2.92
N MET A 60 3.12 4.65 4.25
CA MET A 60 1.94 4.50 5.10
C MET A 60 0.85 5.51 4.75
N MET A 61 1.21 6.78 4.52
CA MET A 61 0.25 7.83 4.16
C MET A 61 -0.41 7.56 2.80
N GLU A 62 0.36 7.13 1.80
CA GLU A 62 -0.19 6.76 0.50
C GLU A 62 -1.20 5.60 0.61
N ASN A 63 -0.89 4.60 1.44
CA ASN A 63 -1.83 3.51 1.70
C ASN A 63 -3.08 3.98 2.45
N TYR A 64 -2.92 4.90 3.41
CA TYR A 64 -4.04 5.52 4.12
C TYR A 64 -4.96 6.30 3.17
N PHE A 65 -4.40 7.10 2.26
CA PHE A 65 -5.15 7.84 1.26
C PHE A 65 -5.90 6.92 0.30
N ARG A 66 -5.25 5.84 -0.15
CA ARG A 66 -5.89 4.82 -0.97
C ARG A 66 -7.08 4.18 -0.26
N ALA A 67 -6.94 3.84 1.02
CA ALA A 67 -8.01 3.26 1.81
C ALA A 67 -9.15 4.25 2.09
N LYS A 68 -8.84 5.55 2.27
CA LYS A 68 -9.81 6.63 2.49
C LYS A 68 -10.42 7.19 1.20
N GLY A 69 -9.93 6.80 0.03
CA GLY A 69 -10.36 7.37 -1.25
C GLY A 69 -9.99 8.84 -1.43
N ILE A 70 -8.92 9.32 -0.78
CA ILE A 70 -8.44 10.69 -0.92
C ILE A 70 -7.56 10.79 -2.16
N VAL A 71 -8.02 11.53 -3.16
CA VAL A 71 -7.35 11.67 -4.47
C VAL A 71 -6.85 13.10 -4.70
N ASP A 72 -7.41 14.08 -4.03
CA ASP A 72 -7.01 15.49 -4.18
C ASP A 72 -5.67 15.76 -3.48
N ASP A 73 -4.67 16.18 -4.26
CA ASP A 73 -3.32 16.40 -3.76
C ASP A 73 -3.23 17.48 -2.68
N VAL A 74 -4.08 18.52 -2.75
CA VAL A 74 -4.12 19.57 -1.72
C VAL A 74 -4.64 18.98 -0.40
N VAL A 75 -5.66 18.13 -0.46
CA VAL A 75 -6.18 17.42 0.71
C VAL A 75 -5.14 16.43 1.26
N LYS A 76 -4.40 15.72 0.39
CA LYS A 76 -3.34 14.79 0.80
C LYS A 76 -2.23 15.52 1.57
N VAL A 77 -1.65 16.58 1.00
CA VAL A 77 -0.57 17.35 1.63
C VAL A 77 -1.01 17.96 2.97
N ASN A 78 -2.23 18.51 3.02
CA ASN A 78 -2.78 19.04 4.27
C ASN A 78 -2.96 17.93 5.31
N THR A 79 -3.39 16.74 4.90
CA THR A 79 -3.59 15.59 5.80
C THR A 79 -2.25 15.04 6.29
N ASP A 80 -1.24 14.91 5.43
CA ASP A 80 0.13 14.49 5.80
C ASP A 80 0.70 15.36 6.91
N SER A 81 0.54 16.68 6.78
CA SER A 81 1.02 17.63 7.79
C SER A 81 0.43 17.42 9.19
N MET A 82 -0.77 16.83 9.28
CA MET A 82 -1.42 16.51 10.57
C MET A 82 -0.79 15.32 11.29
N PHE A 83 0.00 14.50 10.60
CA PHE A 83 0.67 13.30 11.16
C PHE A 83 2.17 13.51 11.46
N LEU A 84 2.69 14.71 11.17
CA LEU A 84 4.05 15.12 11.51
C LEU A 84 4.08 15.73 12.92
N THR A 85 5.13 15.44 13.70
CA THR A 85 5.35 16.06 15.02
C THR A 85 6.79 16.53 15.23
N ASP A 86 7.02 17.37 16.24
CA ASP A 86 8.35 17.80 16.66
C ASP A 86 9.19 18.41 15.52
N ILE A 87 10.37 17.84 15.27
CA ILE A 87 11.27 18.30 14.22
C ILE A 87 10.59 18.08 12.87
N ALA A 88 9.81 17.01 12.64
CA ALA A 88 9.08 16.70 11.41
C ALA A 88 8.29 17.90 10.85
N LEU A 89 7.66 18.68 11.73
CA LEU A 89 6.84 19.84 11.36
C LEU A 89 7.64 21.06 10.85
N LEU A 90 8.95 21.13 11.11
CA LEU A 90 9.75 22.33 10.84
C LEU A 90 10.40 22.37 9.44
N TRP A 91 10.38 21.27 8.70
CA TRP A 91 11.08 21.05 7.42
C TRP A 91 10.17 20.54 6.31
N TRP A 92 8.92 20.19 6.64
CA TRP A 92 7.86 19.96 5.68
C TRP A 92 7.38 21.29 5.09
#